data_AF-A0A938GQP7-F1
#
_entry.id   AF-A0A938GQP7-F1
#
_cell.length_a   1.000
_cell.length_b   1.000
_cell.length_c   1.000
_cell.angle_alpha   90.00
_cell.angle_beta   90.00
_cell.angle_gamma   90.00
#
_symmetry.space_group_name_H-M   'P 1'
#
loop_
_entity.id
_entity.type
_entity.pdbx_description
1 polymer ?
#
loop_
_entity_poly.entity_id
_entity_poly.type
_entity_poly.pdbx_seq_one_letter_code
_entity_poly.pdbx_strand_id
1 'polypeptide(L)'
;MPAPLERGCFKVCRQSGRVVGLTPRFRWLRWLPPVVGLAALLWYLVRVLPKPSRAAYPCQQVAAPAAFGFLAYLAGTLGFAVALRRTRSYWGQHRFLVAGAAALVAALLGLALVHKEASALRAAATLAEHPRAPMGIARGLVLGRVAWAWDARVCRWNERNGCWWTKDNTDQAGVDAMASRAVQSITKTDSDRAAWEALFRHFNQERRGRAAGYARGEKIAIKINLNNDRRSYDDTPWINASPHLINALLRQLTRAAGVPESAIAVFDSSRYLTPHLYDYVHGAFPGVVLVDGYGGLPGRVKAEWTPNRITYAVATKMGTAVASVAVEADYLINLYIAKGHPSAGVTLSAKNHYGSVDGRDHTYISVKQQGYDKYNPLVELLGHRDLGGKTILNVCDMLYACYHSDALPIRWNLPPFNGDWPASLLMSQDPVAIDSVATDFLVAEFAARTDIPEGVNVKGKKIDMTNCDAPLHEAARADQPPSGIVYAPNGDGVRLKSLGVHEHWNNPIDKQYSRNLGSGAGIELVPIFLGRPAQ
;
A
#
# COMPACT_ATOMS: atom_id res chain seq x y z
N MET A 1 15.54 54.28 -11.01
CA MET A 1 15.82 53.07 -10.20
C MET A 1 17.30 52.75 -10.29
N PRO A 2 17.97 52.34 -9.19
CA PRO A 2 19.38 51.95 -9.26
C PRO A 2 19.56 50.71 -10.14
N ALA A 3 20.63 50.69 -10.94
CA ALA A 3 20.93 49.56 -11.83
C ALA A 3 21.17 48.26 -11.02
N PRO A 4 20.70 47.08 -11.52
CA PRO A 4 20.94 45.79 -10.88
C PRO A 4 22.42 45.52 -10.68
N LEU A 5 22.79 44.85 -9.59
CA LEU A 5 24.19 44.49 -9.30
C LEU A 5 24.50 43.16 -9.98
N GLU A 6 25.62 43.09 -10.71
CA GLU A 6 26.06 41.86 -11.36
C GLU A 6 26.86 41.01 -10.37
N ARG A 7 26.38 39.79 -10.08
CA ARG A 7 27.09 38.78 -9.27
C ARG A 7 27.27 37.53 -10.13
N GLY A 8 28.46 37.39 -10.72
CA GLY A 8 28.76 36.27 -11.62
C GLY A 8 27.82 36.21 -12.83
N CYS A 9 27.10 35.09 -12.98
CA CYS A 9 26.14 34.88 -14.06
C CYS A 9 24.78 35.58 -13.83
N PHE A 10 24.51 36.09 -12.63
CA PHE A 10 23.20 36.63 -12.26
C PHE A 10 23.20 38.15 -12.08
N LYS A 11 22.11 38.78 -12.54
CA LYS A 11 21.73 40.14 -12.15
C LYS A 11 20.87 40.05 -10.91
N VAL A 12 21.28 40.76 -9.88
CA VAL A 12 20.61 40.74 -8.57
C VAL A 12 20.04 42.13 -8.28
N CYS A 13 18.78 42.17 -7.88
CA CYS A 13 18.14 43.40 -7.41
C CYS A 13 18.84 43.87 -6.12
N ARG A 14 19.36 45.10 -6.09
CA ARG A 14 20.06 45.63 -4.91
C ARG A 14 19.19 45.73 -3.66
N GLN A 15 17.89 45.97 -3.82
CA GLN A 15 16.96 46.14 -2.68
C GLN A 15 16.44 44.82 -2.12
N SER A 16 16.17 43.83 -2.97
CA SER A 16 15.53 42.57 -2.55
C SER A 16 16.47 41.36 -2.51
N GLY A 17 17.68 41.49 -3.04
CA GLY A 17 18.61 40.37 -3.20
C GLY A 17 18.14 39.29 -4.20
N ARG A 18 16.99 39.48 -4.86
CA ARG A 18 16.42 38.51 -5.81
C ARG A 18 17.14 38.56 -7.15
N VAL A 19 17.32 37.39 -7.75
CA VAL A 19 17.81 37.25 -9.13
C VAL A 19 16.74 37.79 -10.08
N VAL A 20 17.09 38.83 -10.83
CA VAL A 20 16.20 39.50 -11.80
C VAL A 20 16.59 39.21 -13.25
N GLY A 21 17.66 38.43 -13.47
CA GLY A 21 18.04 37.97 -14.80
C GLY A 21 19.47 37.45 -14.84
N LEU A 22 19.95 37.20 -16.06
CA LEU A 22 21.34 36.85 -16.32
C LEU A 22 22.12 38.10 -16.77
N THR A 23 23.40 38.14 -16.42
CA THR A 23 24.31 39.19 -16.91
C THR A 23 24.46 39.06 -18.44
N PRO A 24 24.71 40.16 -19.19
CA PRO A 24 24.71 40.15 -20.65
C PRO A 24 25.65 39.09 -21.24
N ARG A 25 26.80 38.88 -20.59
CA ARG A 25 27.82 37.87 -20.92
C ARG A 25 27.32 36.42 -20.83
N PHE A 26 26.29 36.15 -20.02
CA PHE A 26 25.79 34.80 -19.76
C PHE A 26 24.38 34.57 -20.31
N ARG A 27 23.87 35.47 -21.17
CA ARG A 27 22.55 35.30 -21.81
C ARG A 27 22.44 34.03 -22.65
N TRP A 28 23.56 33.51 -23.15
CA TRP A 28 23.62 32.25 -23.88
C TRP A 28 23.17 31.04 -23.05
N LEU A 29 23.29 31.09 -21.71
CA LEU A 29 22.83 30.01 -20.82
C LEU A 29 21.32 29.73 -20.92
N ARG A 30 20.52 30.69 -21.43
CA ARG A 30 19.08 30.48 -21.67
C ARG A 30 18.79 29.42 -22.74
N TRP A 31 19.76 29.16 -23.61
CA TRP A 31 19.67 28.15 -24.65
C TRP A 31 20.16 26.77 -24.20
N LEU A 32 20.78 26.68 -23.02
CA LEU A 32 21.34 25.43 -22.52
C LEU A 32 20.26 24.37 -22.25
N PRO A 33 19.12 24.68 -21.59
CA PRO A 33 18.04 23.70 -21.39
C PRO A 33 17.46 23.11 -22.68
N PRO A 34 17.07 23.89 -23.72
CA PRO A 34 16.55 23.30 -24.95
C PRO A 34 17.63 22.56 -25.75
N VAL A 35 18.90 22.98 -25.69
CA VAL A 35 20.00 22.26 -26.36
C VAL A 35 20.27 20.91 -25.71
N VAL A 36 20.33 20.87 -24.37
CA VAL A 36 20.50 19.62 -23.61
C VAL A 36 19.30 18.69 -23.83
N GLY A 37 18.08 19.25 -23.80
CA GLY A 37 16.86 18.52 -24.05
C GLY A 37 16.79 17.90 -25.45
N LEU A 38 17.14 18.66 -26.48
CA LEU A 38 17.22 18.16 -27.86
C LEU A 38 18.31 17.09 -28.02
N ALA A 39 19.48 17.30 -27.44
CA ALA A 39 20.56 16.32 -27.49
C ALA A 39 20.16 15.01 -26.79
N ALA A 40 19.49 15.10 -25.64
CA ALA A 40 18.96 13.95 -24.93
C ALA A 40 17.88 13.23 -25.75
N LEU A 41 16.97 13.96 -26.40
CA LEU A 41 15.95 13.39 -27.27
C LEU A 41 16.55 12.67 -28.47
N LEU A 42 17.49 13.30 -29.18
CA LEU A 42 18.15 12.69 -30.33
C LEU A 42 18.92 11.42 -29.92
N TRP A 43 19.66 11.48 -28.81
CA TRP A 43 20.37 10.32 -28.28
C TRP A 43 19.42 9.19 -27.89
N TYR A 44 18.30 9.53 -27.24
CA TYR A 44 17.27 8.57 -26.87
C TYR A 44 16.64 7.90 -28.10
N LEU A 45 16.21 8.69 -29.08
CA LEU A 45 15.63 8.17 -30.32
C LEU A 45 16.60 7.28 -31.10
N VAL A 46 17.85 7.72 -31.29
CA VAL A 46 18.88 6.96 -32.01
C VAL A 46 19.18 5.62 -31.33
N ARG A 47 19.16 5.56 -29.99
CA ARG A 47 19.50 4.34 -29.26
C ARG A 47 18.31 3.42 -29.07
N VAL A 48 17.13 3.96 -28.80
CA VAL A 48 15.95 3.21 -28.37
C VAL A 48 15.07 2.79 -29.54
N LEU A 49 14.86 3.60 -30.58
CA LEU A 49 14.01 3.21 -31.72
C LEU A 49 14.48 1.92 -32.42
N PRO A 50 15.79 1.72 -32.70
CA PRO A 50 16.25 0.50 -33.35
C PRO A 50 16.17 -0.75 -32.45
N LYS A 51 16.17 -0.57 -31.12
CA LYS A 51 16.06 -1.66 -30.14
C LYS A 51 15.42 -1.14 -28.85
N PRO A 52 14.09 -1.25 -28.70
CA PRO A 52 13.34 -0.65 -27.59
C PRO A 52 13.83 -1.06 -26.19
N SER A 53 14.38 -2.28 -26.04
CA SER A 53 14.94 -2.76 -24.77
C SER A 53 16.08 -1.90 -24.21
N ARG A 54 16.71 -1.04 -25.02
CA ARG A 54 17.79 -0.14 -24.59
C ARG A 54 17.29 1.02 -23.73
N ALA A 55 15.99 1.28 -23.67
CA ALA A 55 15.41 2.25 -22.75
C ALA A 55 15.70 1.94 -21.27
N ALA A 56 15.97 0.67 -20.95
CA ALA A 56 16.33 0.23 -19.60
C ALA A 56 17.80 0.52 -19.21
N TYR A 57 18.64 1.00 -20.14
CA TYR A 57 20.04 1.29 -19.81
C TYR A 57 20.14 2.53 -18.91
N PRO A 58 21.04 2.54 -17.89
CA PRO A 58 21.16 3.66 -16.95
C PRO A 58 21.38 5.02 -17.63
N CYS A 59 22.14 5.04 -18.72
CA CYS A 59 22.42 6.25 -19.48
C CYS A 59 21.18 6.77 -20.25
N GLN A 60 20.28 5.87 -20.66
CA GLN A 60 19.01 6.22 -21.32
C GLN A 60 17.93 6.60 -20.31
N GLN A 61 17.94 6.00 -19.12
CA GLN A 61 17.09 6.38 -17.98
C GLN A 61 17.37 7.83 -17.51
N VAL A 62 18.64 8.26 -17.55
CA VAL A 62 19.02 9.65 -17.24
C VAL A 62 18.65 10.61 -18.38
N ALA A 63 18.76 10.17 -19.63
CA ALA A 63 18.42 11.00 -20.80
C ALA A 63 16.90 11.19 -20.99
N ALA A 64 16.10 10.18 -20.66
CA ALA A 64 14.66 10.15 -20.88
C ALA A 64 13.92 11.36 -20.26
N PRO A 65 14.11 11.71 -18.97
CA PRO A 65 13.46 12.89 -18.39
C PRO A 65 13.80 14.20 -19.12
N ALA A 66 15.05 14.39 -19.53
CA ALA A 66 15.47 15.57 -20.28
C ALA A 66 14.86 15.61 -21.69
N ALA A 67 14.78 14.46 -22.36
CA ALA A 67 14.16 14.30 -23.68
C ALA A 67 12.64 14.57 -23.65
N PHE A 68 11.91 13.96 -22.72
CA PHE A 68 10.47 14.14 -22.60
C PHE A 68 10.10 15.52 -22.06
N GLY A 69 10.90 16.08 -21.14
CA GLY A 69 10.77 17.47 -20.71
C GLY A 69 10.93 18.46 -21.86
N PHE A 70 11.84 18.19 -22.81
CA PHE A 70 12.00 19.00 -24.01
C PHE A 70 10.80 18.92 -24.97
N LEU A 71 10.22 17.73 -25.15
CA LEU A 71 9.00 17.57 -25.94
C LEU A 71 7.80 18.30 -25.31
N ALA A 72 7.65 18.21 -23.99
CA ALA A 72 6.64 18.97 -23.26
C ALA A 72 6.85 20.49 -23.39
N TYR A 73 8.10 20.95 -23.30
CA TYR A 73 8.47 22.35 -23.55
C TYR A 73 8.12 22.81 -24.97
N LEU A 74 8.42 22.01 -26.00
CA LEU A 74 8.06 22.32 -27.39
C LEU A 74 6.54 22.37 -27.59
N ALA A 75 5.82 21.37 -27.08
CA ALA A 75 4.36 21.33 -27.17
C ALA A 75 3.73 22.54 -26.44
N GLY A 76 4.22 22.88 -25.25
CA GLY A 76 3.76 24.04 -24.48
C GLY A 76 4.06 25.36 -25.17
N THR A 77 5.25 25.55 -25.73
CA THR A 77 5.63 26.79 -26.44
C THR A 77 4.86 26.96 -27.76
N LEU A 78 4.69 25.89 -28.54
CA LEU A 78 3.87 25.90 -29.75
C LEU A 78 2.40 26.13 -29.43
N GLY A 79 1.86 25.44 -28.42
CA GLY A 79 0.50 25.63 -27.94
C GLY A 79 0.23 27.06 -27.49
N PHE A 80 1.17 27.66 -26.74
CA PHE A 80 1.10 29.06 -26.33
C PHE A 80 1.16 30.01 -27.53
N ALA A 81 2.04 29.77 -28.51
CA ALA A 81 2.13 30.61 -29.70
C ALA A 81 0.85 30.55 -30.55
N VAL A 82 0.25 29.37 -30.72
CA VAL A 82 -1.03 29.19 -31.42
C VAL A 82 -2.17 29.87 -30.68
N ALA A 83 -2.26 29.68 -29.35
CA ALA A 83 -3.24 30.35 -28.51
C ALA A 83 -3.11 31.88 -28.63
N LEU A 84 -1.90 32.43 -28.52
CA LEU A 84 -1.65 33.86 -28.62
C LEU A 84 -2.01 34.42 -30.01
N ARG A 85 -1.69 33.70 -31.09
CA ARG A 85 -2.06 34.09 -32.46
C ARG A 85 -3.58 34.08 -32.65
N ARG A 86 -4.28 33.06 -32.17
CA ARG A 86 -5.75 32.97 -32.24
C ARG A 86 -6.42 34.06 -31.41
N THR A 87 -5.96 34.29 -30.17
CA THR A 87 -6.47 35.37 -29.31
C THR A 87 -6.28 36.75 -29.95
N ARG A 88 -5.11 37.02 -30.54
CA ARG A 88 -4.84 38.27 -31.29
C ARG A 88 -5.72 38.41 -32.53
N SER A 89 -5.95 37.31 -33.27
CA SER A 89 -6.82 37.30 -34.44
C SER A 89 -8.28 37.61 -34.07
N TYR A 90 -8.81 36.99 -33.00
CA TYR A 90 -10.16 37.28 -32.51
C TYR A 90 -10.28 38.72 -31.95
N TRP A 91 -9.22 39.23 -31.33
CA TRP A 91 -9.15 40.61 -30.86
C TRP A 91 -9.22 41.62 -32.02
N GLY A 92 -8.48 41.36 -33.11
CA GLY A 92 -8.52 42.19 -34.33
C GLY A 92 -9.86 42.13 -35.08
N GLN A 93 -10.66 41.08 -34.85
CA GLN A 93 -12.03 40.95 -35.40
C GLN A 93 -13.11 41.56 -34.49
N HIS A 94 -12.73 42.32 -33.45
CA HIS A 94 -13.64 42.86 -32.42
C HIS A 94 -14.47 41.79 -31.67
N ARG A 95 -14.07 40.52 -31.72
CA ARG A 95 -14.72 39.39 -31.02
C ARG A 95 -14.16 39.22 -29.62
N PHE A 96 -14.25 40.27 -28.81
CA PHE A 96 -13.59 40.37 -27.49
C PHE A 96 -14.01 39.27 -26.51
N LEU A 97 -15.28 38.86 -26.53
CA LEU A 97 -15.79 37.76 -25.70
C LEU A 97 -15.15 36.41 -26.05
N VAL A 98 -14.96 36.13 -27.34
CA VAL A 98 -14.34 34.88 -27.82
C VAL A 98 -12.83 34.88 -27.52
N ALA A 99 -12.17 36.03 -27.68
CA ALA A 99 -10.77 36.19 -27.31
C ALA A 99 -10.54 36.00 -25.79
N GLY A 100 -11.43 36.57 -24.97
CA GLY A 100 -11.41 36.41 -23.52
C GLY A 100 -11.63 34.95 -23.08
N ALA A 101 -12.62 34.26 -23.65
CA ALA A 101 -12.88 32.85 -23.37
C ALA A 101 -11.70 31.95 -23.77
N ALA A 102 -11.10 32.17 -24.94
CA ALA A 102 -9.95 31.39 -25.40
C ALA A 102 -8.70 31.60 -24.51
N ALA A 103 -8.45 32.84 -24.06
CA ALA A 103 -7.36 33.14 -23.14
C ALA A 103 -7.59 32.49 -21.76
N LEU A 104 -8.82 32.50 -21.26
CA LEU A 104 -9.19 31.87 -19.99
C LEU A 104 -9.00 30.34 -20.05
N VAL A 105 -9.44 29.68 -21.12
CA VAL A 105 -9.26 28.23 -21.30
C VAL A 105 -7.77 27.86 -21.35
N ALA A 106 -6.96 28.62 -22.08
CA ALA A 106 -5.51 28.39 -22.13
C ALA A 106 -4.84 28.58 -20.75
N ALA A 107 -5.27 29.60 -19.99
CA ALA A 107 -4.78 29.84 -18.63
C ALA A 107 -5.17 28.70 -17.67
N LEU A 108 -6.42 28.23 -17.72
CA LEU A 108 -6.92 27.12 -16.90
C LEU A 108 -6.21 25.80 -17.22
N LEU A 109 -5.98 25.48 -18.50
CA LEU A 109 -5.22 24.31 -18.93
C LEU A 109 -3.76 24.39 -18.45
N GLY A 110 -3.13 25.56 -18.56
CA GLY A 110 -1.79 25.79 -18.03
C GLY A 110 -1.72 25.61 -16.52
N LEU A 111 -2.70 26.13 -15.77
CA LEU A 111 -2.79 25.95 -14.32
C LEU A 111 -2.98 24.48 -13.93
N ALA A 112 -3.82 23.75 -14.65
CA ALA A 112 -4.09 22.33 -14.40
C ALA A 112 -2.84 21.46 -14.62
N LEU A 113 -2.08 21.72 -15.68
CA LEU A 113 -0.81 21.04 -15.97
C LEU A 113 0.23 21.30 -14.87
N VAL A 114 0.41 22.56 -14.47
CA VAL A 114 1.34 22.95 -13.39
C VAL A 114 0.91 22.33 -12.06
N HIS A 115 -0.39 22.30 -11.77
CA HIS A 115 -0.91 21.69 -10.53
C HIS A 115 -0.66 20.18 -10.49
N LYS A 116 -0.84 19.48 -11.61
CA LYS A 116 -0.61 18.03 -11.73
C LYS A 116 0.87 17.65 -11.58
N GLU A 117 1.77 18.41 -12.20
CA GLU A 117 3.22 18.20 -12.02
C GLU A 117 3.67 18.54 -10.60
N ALA A 118 3.18 19.64 -10.03
CA ALA A 118 3.53 20.04 -8.66
C ALA A 118 3.04 19.04 -7.60
N SER A 119 1.90 18.39 -7.82
CA SER A 119 1.38 17.34 -6.92
C SER A 119 2.18 16.04 -7.04
N ALA A 120 2.56 15.63 -8.25
CA ALA A 120 3.46 14.49 -8.45
C ALA A 120 4.86 14.74 -7.83
N LEU A 121 5.41 15.94 -8.00
CA LEU A 121 6.68 16.37 -7.37
C LEU A 121 6.58 16.45 -5.84
N ARG A 122 5.46 16.90 -5.28
CA ARG A 122 5.24 16.92 -3.83
C ARG A 122 5.14 15.52 -3.24
N ALA A 123 4.36 14.62 -3.84
CA ALA A 123 4.27 13.23 -3.40
C ALA A 123 5.63 12.52 -3.47
N ALA A 124 6.39 12.77 -4.55
CA ALA A 124 7.76 12.27 -4.68
C ALA A 124 8.72 12.90 -3.65
N ALA A 125 8.57 14.18 -3.32
CA ALA A 125 9.39 14.86 -2.31
C ALA A 125 9.10 14.36 -0.89
N THR A 126 7.84 14.05 -0.55
CA THR A 126 7.47 13.49 0.75
C THR A 126 8.10 12.12 0.99
N LEU A 127 8.28 11.31 -0.06
CA LEU A 127 8.97 10.01 0.03
C LEU A 127 10.50 10.12 -0.12
N ALA A 128 11.00 11.15 -0.82
CA ALA A 128 12.43 11.32 -1.09
C ALA A 128 13.27 11.73 0.13
N GLU A 129 12.65 12.15 1.23
CA GLU A 129 13.34 12.46 2.50
C GLU A 129 13.72 11.20 3.31
N HIS A 130 13.22 10.01 2.95
CA HIS A 130 13.49 8.77 3.68
C HIS A 130 14.56 7.89 3.04
N PRO A 131 15.39 7.16 3.83
CA PRO A 131 16.47 6.37 3.29
C PRO A 131 15.92 5.30 2.34
N ARG A 132 16.29 5.38 1.06
CA ARG A 132 16.14 4.28 0.09
C ARG A 132 17.00 3.06 0.40
N ALA A 133 17.70 3.07 1.53
CA ALA A 133 18.51 1.96 1.98
C ALA A 133 17.62 1.04 2.83
N PRO A 134 17.62 -0.28 2.56
CA PRO A 134 16.84 -1.21 3.34
C PRO A 134 17.28 -1.21 4.80
N MET A 135 16.30 -1.22 5.70
CA MET A 135 16.52 -1.37 7.13
C MET A 135 15.87 -2.65 7.66
N GLY A 136 16.52 -3.30 8.61
CA GLY A 136 16.09 -4.60 9.12
C GLY A 136 16.53 -5.78 8.25
N ILE A 137 15.96 -6.95 8.53
CA ILE A 137 16.35 -8.22 7.94
C ILE A 137 15.15 -8.83 7.24
N ALA A 138 15.29 -9.01 5.92
CA ALA A 138 14.25 -9.59 5.08
C ALA A 138 13.92 -11.02 5.52
N ARG A 139 12.63 -11.40 5.50
CA ARG A 139 12.12 -12.71 5.97
C ARG A 139 11.38 -13.49 4.88
N GLY A 140 11.14 -14.78 5.14
CA GLY A 140 10.39 -15.71 4.28
C GLY A 140 11.27 -16.66 3.46
N LEU A 141 10.62 -17.64 2.80
CA LEU A 141 11.24 -18.56 1.85
C LEU A 141 12.00 -17.82 0.75
N VAL A 142 11.38 -16.75 0.25
CA VAL A 142 12.03 -15.79 -0.63
C VAL A 142 12.11 -14.47 0.12
N LEU A 143 13.30 -14.21 0.65
CA LEU A 143 13.57 -13.10 1.57
C LEU A 143 13.03 -11.76 1.01
N GLY A 144 12.12 -11.12 1.77
CA GLY A 144 11.60 -9.78 1.48
C GLY A 144 10.67 -9.72 0.27
N ARG A 145 10.22 -10.86 -0.26
CA ARG A 145 9.33 -10.90 -1.42
C ARG A 145 7.91 -10.51 -1.05
N VAL A 146 7.33 -9.61 -1.84
CA VAL A 146 5.91 -9.27 -1.82
C VAL A 146 5.34 -9.57 -3.20
N ALA A 147 4.39 -10.50 -3.29
CA ALA A 147 3.65 -10.74 -4.53
C ALA A 147 2.50 -9.74 -4.64
N TRP A 148 2.34 -9.11 -5.80
CA TRP A 148 1.21 -8.25 -6.13
C TRP A 148 0.43 -8.84 -7.29
N ALA A 149 -0.67 -9.53 -6.98
CA ALA A 149 -1.61 -10.00 -7.99
C ALA A 149 -2.63 -8.91 -8.33
N TRP A 150 -2.87 -8.71 -9.61
CA TRP A 150 -3.84 -7.73 -10.12
C TRP A 150 -4.60 -8.28 -11.33
N ASP A 151 -5.93 -8.14 -11.31
CA ASP A 151 -6.81 -8.44 -12.45
C ASP A 151 -7.97 -7.43 -12.49
N ALA A 152 -7.96 -6.56 -13.49
CA ALA A 152 -8.97 -5.51 -13.64
C ALA A 152 -10.41 -6.03 -13.79
N ARG A 153 -10.61 -7.32 -14.07
CA ARG A 153 -11.94 -7.92 -14.31
C ARG A 153 -12.60 -8.45 -13.04
N VAL A 154 -11.86 -8.51 -11.93
CA VAL A 154 -12.31 -9.15 -10.70
C VAL A 154 -13.35 -8.31 -9.96
N CYS A 155 -13.16 -7.00 -9.91
CA CYS A 155 -14.06 -6.09 -9.21
C CYS A 155 -14.99 -5.40 -10.22
N ARG A 156 -16.30 -5.69 -10.14
CA ARG A 156 -17.30 -5.29 -11.15
C ARG A 156 -18.38 -4.35 -10.60
N TRP A 157 -18.34 -4.08 -9.29
CA TRP A 157 -19.33 -3.22 -8.64
C TRP A 157 -19.42 -1.85 -9.31
N ASN A 158 -20.63 -1.49 -9.73
CA ASN A 158 -20.93 -0.22 -10.39
C ASN A 158 -21.55 0.82 -9.45
N GLU A 159 -21.55 0.56 -8.14
CA GLU A 159 -22.09 1.43 -7.09
C GLU A 159 -23.62 1.65 -7.16
N ARG A 160 -24.33 0.86 -8.00
CA ARG A 160 -25.79 0.95 -8.18
C ARG A 160 -26.51 -0.35 -7.82
N ASN A 161 -25.94 -1.49 -8.19
CA ASN A 161 -26.58 -2.80 -8.03
C ASN A 161 -25.99 -3.52 -6.82
N GLY A 162 -26.74 -3.54 -5.70
CA GLY A 162 -26.28 -4.18 -4.47
C GLY A 162 -24.97 -3.59 -3.95
N CYS A 163 -24.17 -4.42 -3.29
CA CYS A 163 -22.94 -3.99 -2.64
C CYS A 163 -21.69 -4.69 -3.20
N TRP A 164 -20.50 -4.14 -2.94
CA TRP A 164 -19.24 -4.65 -3.50
C TRP A 164 -18.98 -6.14 -3.19
N TRP A 165 -19.41 -6.61 -2.03
CA TRP A 165 -19.24 -8.00 -1.58
C TRP A 165 -20.33 -8.97 -2.07
N THR A 166 -21.29 -8.51 -2.87
CA THR A 166 -22.29 -9.41 -3.45
C THR A 166 -21.67 -10.24 -4.58
N LYS A 167 -22.21 -11.44 -4.77
CA LYS A 167 -21.69 -12.45 -5.71
C LYS A 167 -21.51 -11.94 -7.14
N ASP A 168 -22.40 -11.06 -7.60
CA ASP A 168 -22.37 -10.57 -8.98
C ASP A 168 -21.35 -9.43 -9.18
N ASN A 169 -20.90 -8.82 -8.08
CA ASN A 169 -20.01 -7.67 -8.11
C ASN A 169 -18.53 -8.02 -7.94
N THR A 170 -18.20 -9.23 -7.48
CA THR A 170 -16.81 -9.71 -7.37
C THR A 170 -16.68 -11.10 -7.97
N ASP A 171 -15.77 -11.25 -8.92
CA ASP A 171 -15.52 -12.53 -9.60
C ASP A 171 -14.72 -13.50 -8.72
N GLN A 172 -15.41 -14.46 -8.11
CA GLN A 172 -14.79 -15.46 -7.26
C GLN A 172 -13.66 -16.25 -7.95
N ALA A 173 -13.82 -16.62 -9.22
CA ALA A 173 -12.82 -17.44 -9.92
C ALA A 173 -11.54 -16.64 -10.20
N GLY A 174 -11.70 -15.35 -10.51
CA GLY A 174 -10.55 -14.44 -10.65
C GLY A 174 -9.83 -14.21 -9.32
N VAL A 175 -10.56 -14.05 -8.20
CA VAL A 175 -9.95 -13.98 -6.86
C VAL A 175 -9.20 -15.27 -6.51
N ASP A 176 -9.76 -16.45 -6.84
CA ASP A 176 -9.09 -17.74 -6.64
C ASP A 176 -7.77 -17.82 -7.42
N ALA A 177 -7.76 -17.37 -8.69
CA ALA A 177 -6.56 -17.33 -9.53
C ALA A 177 -5.52 -16.34 -8.98
N MET A 178 -5.93 -15.16 -8.50
CA MET A 178 -5.03 -14.19 -7.87
C MET A 178 -4.36 -14.80 -6.62
N ALA A 179 -5.13 -15.46 -5.75
CA ALA A 179 -4.61 -16.10 -4.54
C ALA A 179 -3.63 -17.24 -4.87
N SER A 180 -3.97 -18.10 -5.82
CA SER A 180 -3.11 -19.19 -6.30
C SER A 180 -1.77 -18.67 -6.83
N ARG A 181 -1.79 -17.65 -7.70
CA ARG A 181 -0.56 -17.11 -8.29
C ARG A 181 0.28 -16.34 -7.27
N ALA A 182 -0.35 -15.64 -6.34
CA ALA A 182 0.35 -14.95 -5.27
C ALA A 182 1.11 -15.93 -4.36
N VAL A 183 0.47 -17.03 -3.92
CA VAL A 183 1.12 -18.02 -3.03
C VAL A 183 2.25 -18.77 -3.74
N GLN A 184 2.09 -19.12 -5.02
CA GLN A 184 3.15 -19.68 -5.86
C GLN A 184 4.34 -18.72 -6.00
N SER A 185 4.08 -17.42 -6.18
CA SER A 185 5.13 -16.41 -6.34
C SER A 185 5.99 -16.21 -5.11
N ILE A 186 5.38 -16.13 -3.91
CA ILE A 186 6.14 -15.94 -2.66
C ILE A 186 6.90 -17.18 -2.21
N THR A 187 6.56 -18.36 -2.76
CA THR A 187 7.23 -19.63 -2.48
C THR A 187 8.19 -20.06 -3.59
N LYS A 188 8.17 -19.40 -4.76
CA LYS A 188 8.88 -19.83 -5.99
C LYS A 188 8.57 -21.29 -6.36
N THR A 189 7.28 -21.63 -6.33
CA THR A 189 6.80 -22.96 -6.73
C THR A 189 5.79 -22.85 -7.87
N ASP A 190 5.62 -23.94 -8.63
CA ASP A 190 4.75 -23.97 -9.81
C ASP A 190 3.36 -24.56 -9.54
N SER A 191 3.03 -24.89 -8.28
CA SER A 191 1.71 -25.40 -7.91
C SER A 191 1.34 -25.01 -6.48
N ASP A 192 0.03 -24.87 -6.24
CA ASP A 192 -0.50 -24.51 -4.91
C ASP A 192 -0.10 -25.53 -3.83
N ARG A 193 -0.15 -26.83 -4.15
CA ARG A 193 0.25 -27.90 -3.20
C ARG A 193 1.71 -27.76 -2.77
N ALA A 194 2.61 -27.54 -3.73
CA ALA A 194 4.04 -27.34 -3.44
C ALA A 194 4.27 -26.05 -2.64
N ALA A 195 3.52 -24.98 -2.95
CA ALA A 195 3.58 -23.73 -2.22
C ALA A 195 3.24 -23.91 -0.74
N TRP A 196 2.11 -24.55 -0.43
CA TRP A 196 1.68 -24.76 0.96
C TRP A 196 2.61 -25.71 1.73
N GLU A 197 3.08 -26.78 1.10
CA GLU A 197 4.08 -27.67 1.72
C GLU A 197 5.37 -26.92 2.07
N ALA A 198 5.85 -26.05 1.17
CA ALA A 198 7.02 -25.22 1.42
C ALA A 198 6.78 -24.22 2.58
N LEU A 199 5.61 -23.57 2.61
CA LEU A 199 5.24 -22.64 3.69
C LEU A 199 5.27 -23.34 5.06
N PHE A 200 4.63 -24.49 5.21
CA PHE A 200 4.58 -25.22 6.47
C PHE A 200 5.98 -25.71 6.89
N ARG A 201 6.75 -26.28 5.97
CA ARG A 201 8.12 -26.73 6.26
C ARG A 201 9.02 -25.58 6.71
N HIS A 202 8.96 -24.45 6.02
CA HIS A 202 9.75 -23.28 6.39
C HIS A 202 9.35 -22.77 7.77
N PHE A 203 8.06 -22.59 8.02
CA PHE A 203 7.59 -22.12 9.32
C PHE A 203 7.95 -23.07 10.46
N ASN A 204 7.78 -24.39 10.26
CA ASN A 204 8.13 -25.39 11.26
C ASN A 204 9.66 -25.47 11.48
N GLN A 205 10.47 -25.23 10.44
CA GLN A 205 11.93 -25.15 10.59
C GLN A 205 12.32 -23.96 11.47
N GLU A 206 11.79 -22.77 11.19
CA GLU A 206 12.09 -21.55 11.95
C GLU A 206 11.57 -21.61 13.39
N ARG A 207 10.34 -22.11 13.59
CA ARG A 207 9.67 -22.08 14.90
C ARG A 207 10.01 -23.27 15.78
N ARG A 208 10.18 -24.45 15.19
CA ARG A 208 10.28 -25.74 15.91
C ARG A 208 11.59 -26.47 15.63
N GLY A 209 12.49 -25.89 14.83
CA GLY A 209 13.78 -26.49 14.48
C GLY A 209 13.69 -27.72 13.56
N ARG A 210 12.52 -27.97 12.94
CA ARG A 210 12.28 -29.14 12.08
C ARG A 210 11.47 -28.78 10.83
N ALA A 211 11.97 -29.12 9.65
CA ALA A 211 11.31 -28.87 8.37
C ALA A 211 10.19 -29.89 8.05
N ALA A 212 9.19 -29.99 8.93
CA ALA A 212 8.00 -30.82 8.77
C ALA A 212 6.88 -30.07 8.05
N GLY A 213 6.09 -30.74 7.22
CA GLY A 213 4.85 -30.18 6.66
C GLY A 213 3.74 -30.05 7.71
N TYR A 214 2.51 -29.75 7.27
CA TYR A 214 1.33 -29.74 8.12
C TYR A 214 1.06 -31.13 8.71
N ALA A 215 0.76 -31.20 10.00
CA ALA A 215 0.35 -32.40 10.69
C ALA A 215 -1.15 -32.36 11.02
N ARG A 216 -1.85 -33.48 10.81
CA ARG A 216 -3.27 -33.59 11.12
C ARG A 216 -3.53 -33.28 12.59
N GLY A 217 -4.49 -32.38 12.83
CA GLY A 217 -4.87 -31.92 14.18
C GLY A 217 -4.30 -30.55 14.53
N GLU A 218 -3.32 -30.05 13.76
CA GLU A 218 -2.85 -28.68 13.92
C GLU A 218 -3.92 -27.68 13.46
N LYS A 219 -4.08 -26.60 14.24
CA LYS A 219 -5.12 -25.57 14.04
C LYS A 219 -4.59 -24.38 13.25
N ILE A 220 -5.42 -23.85 12.35
CA ILE A 220 -5.15 -22.61 11.60
C ILE A 220 -6.18 -21.56 11.97
N ALA A 221 -5.73 -20.37 12.35
CA ALA A 221 -6.60 -19.22 12.53
C ALA A 221 -6.37 -18.19 11.41
N ILE A 222 -7.43 -17.55 10.91
CA ILE A 222 -7.39 -16.48 9.92
C ILE A 222 -7.98 -15.23 10.57
N LYS A 223 -7.13 -14.26 10.93
CA LYS A 223 -7.57 -12.97 11.45
C LYS A 223 -8.06 -12.11 10.29
N ILE A 224 -9.34 -11.76 10.27
CA ILE A 224 -9.96 -10.91 9.24
C ILE A 224 -10.27 -9.52 9.77
N ASN A 225 -10.37 -8.50 8.92
CA ASN A 225 -10.70 -7.13 9.34
C ASN A 225 -12.21 -6.85 9.20
N LEU A 226 -12.91 -6.76 10.32
CA LEU A 226 -14.34 -6.39 10.37
C LEU A 226 -14.56 -5.02 11.04
N ASN A 227 -13.58 -4.10 10.92
CA ASN A 227 -13.55 -2.89 11.76
C ASN A 227 -14.85 -2.07 11.73
N ASN A 228 -15.59 -2.08 10.62
CA ASN A 228 -16.80 -1.29 10.46
C ASN A 228 -18.05 -1.92 11.10
N ASP A 229 -18.03 -3.23 11.38
CA ASP A 229 -19.14 -3.97 11.97
C ASP A 229 -19.04 -3.95 13.51
N ARG A 230 -19.29 -2.77 14.10
CA ARG A 230 -19.02 -2.49 15.53
C ARG A 230 -20.26 -2.27 16.40
N ARG A 231 -21.46 -2.31 15.82
CA ARG A 231 -22.70 -1.90 16.52
C ARG A 231 -23.80 -2.96 16.51
N SER A 232 -23.94 -3.69 15.41
CA SER A 232 -25.00 -4.66 15.20
C SER A 232 -24.55 -5.70 14.17
N TYR A 233 -25.40 -6.70 13.97
CA TYR A 233 -25.29 -7.68 12.89
C TYR A 233 -25.86 -7.18 11.56
N ASP A 234 -26.22 -5.90 11.43
CA ASP A 234 -26.78 -5.39 10.18
C ASP A 234 -25.70 -5.33 9.10
N ASP A 235 -26.04 -5.74 7.88
CA ASP A 235 -25.14 -5.60 6.74
C ASP A 235 -24.97 -4.12 6.37
N THR A 236 -23.73 -3.71 6.04
CA THR A 236 -23.43 -2.31 5.72
C THR A 236 -22.47 -2.16 4.54
N PRO A 237 -22.59 -1.08 3.73
CA PRO A 237 -21.72 -0.78 2.58
C PRO A 237 -20.25 -0.46 2.94
N TRP A 238 -19.96 -0.30 4.23
CA TRP A 238 -18.62 -0.01 4.71
C TRP A 238 -17.68 -1.18 4.45
N ILE A 239 -16.46 -0.89 4.01
CA ILE A 239 -15.53 -1.92 3.60
C ILE A 239 -15.04 -2.77 4.78
N ASN A 240 -15.26 -4.08 4.71
CA ASN A 240 -14.75 -5.11 5.62
C ASN A 240 -14.07 -6.20 4.78
N ALA A 241 -13.66 -7.29 5.41
CA ALA A 241 -12.95 -8.37 4.72
C ALA A 241 -13.80 -8.92 3.57
N SER A 242 -13.20 -9.14 2.40
CA SER A 242 -13.92 -9.71 1.26
C SER A 242 -14.28 -11.18 1.51
N PRO A 243 -15.57 -11.57 1.49
CA PRO A 243 -15.96 -12.98 1.61
C PRO A 243 -15.41 -13.82 0.44
N HIS A 244 -15.18 -13.20 -0.72
CA HIS A 244 -14.57 -13.86 -1.88
C HIS A 244 -13.12 -14.23 -1.63
N LEU A 245 -12.35 -13.34 -1.00
CA LEU A 245 -10.95 -13.58 -0.68
C LEU A 245 -10.80 -14.58 0.48
N ILE A 246 -11.71 -14.52 1.47
CA ILE A 246 -11.78 -15.55 2.52
C ILE A 246 -12.02 -16.92 1.88
N ASN A 247 -13.01 -17.06 1.00
CA ASN A 247 -13.28 -18.31 0.31
C ASN A 247 -12.09 -18.77 -0.55
N ALA A 248 -11.39 -17.87 -1.23
CA ALA A 248 -10.18 -18.21 -1.98
C ALA A 248 -9.07 -18.78 -1.09
N LEU A 249 -8.82 -18.18 0.08
CA LEU A 249 -7.86 -18.70 1.07
C LEU A 249 -8.32 -20.04 1.65
N LEU A 250 -9.61 -20.21 1.92
CA LEU A 250 -10.15 -21.48 2.39
C LEU A 250 -10.02 -22.59 1.32
N ARG A 251 -10.21 -22.29 0.03
CA ARG A 251 -9.92 -23.24 -1.06
C ARG A 251 -8.45 -23.62 -1.10
N GLN A 252 -7.55 -22.65 -0.92
CA GLN A 252 -6.11 -22.88 -0.86
C GLN A 252 -5.76 -23.85 0.29
N LEU A 253 -6.24 -23.59 1.51
CA LEU A 253 -5.98 -24.43 2.67
C LEU A 253 -6.60 -25.82 2.56
N THR A 254 -7.87 -25.91 2.18
CA THR A 254 -8.61 -27.18 2.19
C THR A 254 -8.24 -28.08 1.01
N ARG A 255 -8.15 -27.52 -0.20
CA ARG A 255 -7.98 -28.30 -1.44
C ARG A 255 -6.52 -28.49 -1.82
N ALA A 256 -5.69 -27.46 -1.69
CA ALA A 256 -4.27 -27.54 -2.05
C ALA A 256 -3.42 -28.04 -0.87
N ALA A 257 -3.64 -27.47 0.31
CA ALA A 257 -2.86 -27.81 1.51
C ALA A 257 -3.38 -29.04 2.27
N GLY A 258 -4.62 -29.47 2.01
CA GLY A 258 -5.23 -30.66 2.65
C GLY A 258 -5.62 -30.46 4.11
N VAL A 259 -5.79 -29.22 4.56
CA VAL A 259 -6.21 -28.90 5.92
C VAL A 259 -7.72 -29.14 6.05
N PRO A 260 -8.19 -29.94 7.02
CA PRO A 260 -9.62 -30.16 7.20
C PRO A 260 -10.30 -28.86 7.65
N GLU A 261 -11.51 -28.58 7.14
CA GLU A 261 -12.29 -27.37 7.47
C GLU A 261 -12.43 -27.16 8.98
N SER A 262 -12.67 -28.23 9.73
CA SER A 262 -12.83 -28.21 11.19
C SER A 262 -11.57 -27.80 11.97
N ALA A 263 -10.40 -27.75 11.31
CA ALA A 263 -9.16 -27.25 11.90
C ALA A 263 -8.91 -25.77 11.59
N ILE A 264 -9.80 -25.12 10.84
CA ILE A 264 -9.67 -23.72 10.42
C ILE A 264 -10.69 -22.87 11.16
N ALA A 265 -10.22 -21.78 11.75
CA ALA A 265 -11.07 -20.73 12.32
C ALA A 265 -10.85 -19.41 11.58
N VAL A 266 -11.93 -18.71 11.23
CA VAL A 266 -11.91 -17.35 10.69
C VAL A 266 -12.47 -16.42 11.76
N PHE A 267 -11.74 -15.38 12.15
CA PHE A 267 -12.11 -14.58 13.32
C PHE A 267 -11.87 -13.08 13.23
N ASP A 268 -12.74 -12.32 13.89
CA ASP A 268 -12.43 -11.02 14.50
C ASP A 268 -13.09 -10.98 15.88
N SER A 269 -12.29 -11.04 16.95
CA SER A 269 -12.80 -11.17 18.31
C SER A 269 -13.42 -9.89 18.88
N SER A 270 -13.50 -8.83 18.08
CA SER A 270 -13.87 -7.49 18.54
C SER A 270 -15.05 -6.87 17.80
N ARG A 271 -15.60 -7.59 16.84
CA ARG A 271 -16.57 -7.10 15.87
C ARG A 271 -17.66 -8.14 15.66
N TYR A 272 -18.75 -7.68 15.05
CA TYR A 272 -19.87 -8.52 14.67
C TYR A 272 -19.56 -9.20 13.34
N LEU A 273 -19.81 -10.51 13.24
CA LEU A 273 -19.75 -11.22 11.97
C LEU A 273 -21.13 -11.17 11.30
N THR A 274 -21.28 -10.24 10.37
CA THR A 274 -22.53 -9.93 9.69
C THR A 274 -23.04 -11.09 8.81
N PRO A 275 -24.37 -11.20 8.57
CA PRO A 275 -24.98 -12.23 7.73
C PRO A 275 -24.35 -12.39 6.36
N HIS A 276 -24.11 -11.30 5.62
CA HIS A 276 -23.58 -11.44 4.26
C HIS A 276 -22.24 -12.18 4.21
N LEU A 277 -21.37 -11.98 5.20
CA LEU A 277 -20.05 -12.61 5.24
C LEU A 277 -20.17 -14.04 5.75
N TYR A 278 -20.95 -14.25 6.82
CA TYR A 278 -21.19 -15.58 7.37
C TYR A 278 -21.85 -16.51 6.33
N ASP A 279 -22.96 -16.10 5.72
CA ASP A 279 -23.74 -16.94 4.81
C ASP A 279 -22.90 -17.33 3.57
N TYR A 280 -22.11 -16.40 3.05
CA TYR A 280 -21.25 -16.63 1.90
C TYR A 280 -20.08 -17.58 2.21
N VAL A 281 -19.47 -17.45 3.40
CA VAL A 281 -18.34 -18.31 3.80
C VAL A 281 -18.85 -19.67 4.26
N HIS A 282 -19.83 -19.71 5.16
CA HIS A 282 -20.40 -20.95 5.69
C HIS A 282 -21.09 -21.78 4.60
N GLY A 283 -21.76 -21.15 3.64
CA GLY A 283 -22.37 -21.85 2.51
C GLY A 283 -21.37 -22.59 1.61
N ALA A 284 -20.12 -22.12 1.55
CA ALA A 284 -19.06 -22.76 0.79
C ALA A 284 -18.19 -23.72 1.65
N PHE A 285 -18.08 -23.44 2.94
CA PHE A 285 -17.21 -24.15 3.89
C PHE A 285 -17.91 -24.33 5.25
N PRO A 286 -18.90 -25.24 5.33
CA PRO A 286 -19.74 -25.39 6.51
C PRO A 286 -18.98 -25.92 7.74
N GLY A 287 -17.81 -26.54 7.56
CA GLY A 287 -16.98 -27.06 8.64
C GLY A 287 -16.03 -26.03 9.26
N VAL A 288 -15.88 -24.84 8.66
CA VAL A 288 -15.00 -23.79 9.18
C VAL A 288 -15.62 -23.09 10.38
N VAL A 289 -14.83 -22.89 11.44
CA VAL A 289 -15.28 -22.21 12.65
C VAL A 289 -15.26 -20.69 12.43
N LEU A 290 -16.43 -20.06 12.53
CA LEU A 290 -16.57 -18.61 12.37
C LEU A 290 -16.73 -17.95 13.74
N VAL A 291 -15.75 -17.14 14.13
CA VAL A 291 -15.66 -16.54 15.47
C VAL A 291 -15.83 -15.03 15.41
N ASP A 292 -16.70 -14.49 16.25
CA ASP A 292 -16.93 -13.04 16.36
C ASP A 292 -16.93 -12.58 17.82
N GLY A 293 -17.00 -11.27 18.08
CA GLY A 293 -16.92 -10.75 19.45
C GLY A 293 -18.12 -11.06 20.36
N TYR A 294 -19.24 -11.56 19.82
CA TYR A 294 -20.53 -11.48 20.50
C TYR A 294 -21.31 -12.81 20.54
N GLY A 295 -21.14 -13.70 19.55
CA GLY A 295 -21.83 -14.99 19.42
C GLY A 295 -23.36 -14.88 19.42
N GLY A 296 -23.90 -13.78 18.92
CA GLY A 296 -25.32 -13.43 19.07
C GLY A 296 -26.25 -13.97 17.99
N LEU A 297 -25.71 -14.57 16.91
CA LEU A 297 -26.49 -15.20 15.84
C LEU A 297 -26.07 -16.67 15.65
N PRO A 298 -26.96 -17.54 15.14
CA PRO A 298 -26.67 -18.95 14.90
C PRO A 298 -25.37 -19.17 14.11
N GLY A 299 -24.62 -20.19 14.53
CA GLY A 299 -23.39 -20.64 13.87
C GLY A 299 -22.16 -19.75 14.04
N ARG A 300 -22.26 -18.62 14.74
CA ARG A 300 -21.10 -17.81 15.16
C ARG A 300 -20.67 -18.19 16.57
N VAL A 301 -19.39 -18.50 16.72
CA VAL A 301 -18.78 -18.77 18.01
C VAL A 301 -18.40 -17.44 18.67
N LYS A 302 -18.78 -17.25 19.93
CA LYS A 302 -18.37 -16.08 20.71
C LYS A 302 -16.86 -16.15 21.00
N ALA A 303 -16.16 -15.05 20.78
CA ALA A 303 -14.75 -14.95 21.10
C ALA A 303 -14.50 -14.97 22.61
N GLU A 304 -13.47 -15.71 22.99
CA GLU A 304 -12.93 -15.75 24.34
C GLU A 304 -11.55 -15.08 24.38
N TRP A 305 -11.17 -14.63 25.57
CA TRP A 305 -9.94 -13.89 25.81
C TRP A 305 -9.09 -14.63 26.82
N THR A 306 -7.86 -14.97 26.43
CA THR A 306 -6.86 -15.52 27.34
C THR A 306 -6.11 -14.36 28.00
N PRO A 307 -6.24 -14.15 29.33
CA PRO A 307 -5.69 -12.98 30.01
C PRO A 307 -4.16 -13.00 30.12
N ASN A 308 -3.56 -11.82 30.36
CA ASN A 308 -2.15 -11.65 30.72
C ASN A 308 -1.16 -12.27 29.72
N ARG A 309 -1.41 -12.08 28.42
CA ARG A 309 -0.57 -12.65 27.35
C ARG A 309 0.46 -11.67 26.81
N ILE A 310 0.18 -10.37 26.82
CA ILE A 310 1.07 -9.35 26.27
C ILE A 310 1.60 -8.43 27.38
N THR A 311 2.90 -8.19 27.34
CA THR A 311 3.58 -7.13 28.10
C THR A 311 3.93 -5.98 27.16
N TYR A 312 3.61 -4.75 27.56
CA TYR A 312 3.97 -3.55 26.80
C TYR A 312 5.14 -2.83 27.48
N ALA A 313 6.11 -2.36 26.71
CA ALA A 313 7.30 -1.67 27.21
C ALA A 313 6.99 -0.31 27.84
N VAL A 314 5.87 0.31 27.42
CA VAL A 314 5.36 1.56 27.98
C VAL A 314 3.96 1.30 28.53
N ALA A 315 3.62 1.97 29.63
CA ALA A 315 2.26 1.95 30.16
C ALA A 315 1.29 2.54 29.11
N THR A 316 0.38 1.71 28.60
CA THR A 316 -0.63 2.08 27.61
C THR A 316 -2.02 1.63 28.05
N LYS A 317 -3.06 2.04 27.31
CA LYS A 317 -4.42 1.49 27.46
C LYS A 317 -4.67 0.26 26.58
N MET A 318 -3.60 -0.33 26.04
CA MET A 318 -3.72 -1.55 25.25
C MET A 318 -4.15 -2.72 26.14
N GLY A 319 -4.96 -3.61 25.56
CA GLY A 319 -5.36 -4.84 26.23
C GLY A 319 -4.21 -5.84 26.31
N THR A 320 -4.14 -6.58 27.42
CA THR A 320 -3.12 -7.62 27.65
C THR A 320 -3.65 -9.03 27.40
N ALA A 321 -4.97 -9.21 27.25
CA ALA A 321 -5.54 -10.49 26.87
C ALA A 321 -5.52 -10.66 25.35
N VAL A 322 -5.27 -11.90 24.89
CA VAL A 322 -5.27 -12.26 23.47
C VAL A 322 -6.41 -13.21 23.18
N ALA A 323 -7.04 -13.06 22.01
CA ALA A 323 -8.10 -13.94 21.55
C ALA A 323 -7.70 -15.42 21.66
N SER A 324 -8.48 -16.23 22.36
CA SER A 324 -8.14 -17.64 22.65
C SER A 324 -7.96 -18.45 21.37
N VAL A 325 -8.72 -18.15 20.31
CA VAL A 325 -8.54 -18.75 18.98
C VAL A 325 -7.14 -18.54 18.39
N ALA A 326 -6.49 -17.40 18.62
CA ALA A 326 -5.12 -17.15 18.19
C ALA A 326 -4.09 -17.84 19.11
N VAL A 327 -4.38 -17.89 20.41
CA VAL A 327 -3.56 -18.61 21.40
C VAL A 327 -3.54 -20.12 21.14
N GLU A 328 -4.66 -20.70 20.71
CA GLU A 328 -4.80 -22.13 20.43
C GLU A 328 -4.30 -22.55 19.05
N ALA A 329 -4.22 -21.63 18.09
CA ALA A 329 -3.78 -21.95 16.74
C ALA A 329 -2.29 -22.36 16.71
N ASP A 330 -1.93 -23.26 15.81
CA ASP A 330 -0.54 -23.57 15.46
C ASP A 330 -0.01 -22.58 14.42
N TYR A 331 -0.89 -22.17 13.50
CA TYR A 331 -0.61 -21.25 12.40
C TYR A 331 -1.64 -20.12 12.37
N LEU A 332 -1.18 -18.91 12.08
CA LEU A 332 -2.02 -17.73 11.90
C LEU A 332 -1.86 -17.19 10.48
N ILE A 333 -2.95 -16.81 9.84
CA ILE A 333 -2.96 -16.00 8.62
C ILE A 333 -3.54 -14.65 8.97
N ASN A 334 -2.81 -13.58 8.65
CA ASN A 334 -3.26 -12.22 8.90
C ASN A 334 -3.86 -11.65 7.59
N LEU A 335 -5.19 -11.65 7.48
CA LEU A 335 -5.94 -11.08 6.36
C LEU A 335 -6.47 -9.70 6.75
N TYR A 336 -5.86 -8.66 6.19
CA TYR A 336 -6.21 -7.27 6.45
C TYR A 336 -6.51 -6.54 5.14
N ILE A 337 -6.97 -5.30 5.24
CA ILE A 337 -7.39 -4.49 4.10
C ILE A 337 -6.49 -3.26 4.05
N ALA A 338 -6.05 -2.85 2.87
CA ALA A 338 -5.37 -1.56 2.73
C ALA A 338 -6.35 -0.40 2.97
N LYS A 339 -6.21 0.28 4.10
CA LYS A 339 -7.03 1.46 4.42
C LYS A 339 -6.16 2.64 4.84
N GLY A 340 -6.53 3.84 4.42
CA GLY A 340 -6.09 5.05 5.14
C GLY A 340 -6.75 5.14 6.52
N HIS A 341 -6.16 5.91 7.45
CA HIS A 341 -6.70 6.09 8.80
C HIS A 341 -6.54 7.56 9.25
N PRO A 342 -7.59 8.21 9.78
CA PRO A 342 -7.55 9.64 10.11
C PRO A 342 -6.54 10.00 11.21
N SER A 343 -6.24 9.06 12.10
CA SER A 343 -5.24 9.27 13.16
C SER A 343 -3.95 8.49 12.95
N ALA A 344 -3.96 7.34 12.27
CA ALA A 344 -2.80 6.45 12.21
C ALA A 344 -2.12 6.48 10.83
N GLY A 345 -2.61 7.32 9.92
CA GLY A 345 -2.18 7.39 8.52
C GLY A 345 -2.70 6.22 7.72
N VAL A 346 -2.37 4.99 8.12
CA VAL A 346 -2.78 3.75 7.48
C VAL A 346 -3.29 2.72 8.49
N THR A 347 -4.03 1.73 8.01
CA THR A 347 -4.42 0.52 8.75
C THR A 347 -4.01 -0.69 7.94
N LEU A 348 -3.00 -1.41 8.45
CA LEU A 348 -2.35 -2.53 7.77
C LEU A 348 -2.17 -3.73 8.75
N SER A 349 -1.17 -4.59 8.51
CA SER A 349 -1.04 -5.91 9.15
C SER A 349 -1.03 -5.83 10.68
N ALA A 350 -0.15 -5.01 11.27
CA ALA A 350 0.02 -4.96 12.72
C ALA A 350 -1.21 -4.36 13.42
N LYS A 351 -1.84 -3.37 12.78
CA LYS A 351 -3.08 -2.75 13.30
C LYS A 351 -4.28 -3.68 13.19
N ASN A 352 -4.29 -4.66 12.29
CA ASN A 352 -5.35 -5.67 12.22
C ASN A 352 -5.45 -6.51 13.51
N HIS A 353 -4.32 -6.71 14.20
CA HIS A 353 -4.29 -7.39 15.50
C HIS A 353 -4.92 -6.60 16.64
N TYR A 354 -5.35 -5.35 16.41
CA TYR A 354 -6.29 -4.70 17.33
C TYR A 354 -7.57 -5.52 17.49
N GLY A 355 -8.01 -6.31 16.49
CA GLY A 355 -9.11 -7.24 16.66
C GLY A 355 -8.75 -8.55 17.37
N SER A 356 -7.51 -8.69 17.84
CA SER A 356 -6.96 -9.90 18.48
C SER A 356 -6.54 -9.67 19.94
N VAL A 357 -6.68 -8.44 20.46
CA VAL A 357 -6.44 -8.07 21.86
C VAL A 357 -7.68 -7.43 22.49
N ASP A 358 -7.87 -7.52 23.80
CA ASP A 358 -9.12 -7.09 24.46
C ASP A 358 -9.25 -5.55 24.63
N GLY A 359 -8.21 -4.79 24.33
CA GLY A 359 -8.18 -3.32 24.43
C GLY A 359 -7.34 -2.65 23.34
N ARG A 360 -7.73 -1.44 22.91
CA ARG A 360 -7.07 -0.68 21.84
C ARG A 360 -6.76 0.73 22.29
N ASP A 361 -5.53 1.18 22.08
CA ASP A 361 -5.08 2.53 22.40
C ASP A 361 -4.59 3.25 21.14
N HIS A 362 -5.34 4.27 20.72
CA HIS A 362 -4.99 5.06 19.53
C HIS A 362 -3.97 6.16 19.79
N THR A 363 -3.60 6.40 21.05
CA THR A 363 -2.68 7.47 21.46
C THR A 363 -1.29 7.25 20.85
N TYR A 364 -0.71 6.08 21.11
CA TYR A 364 0.65 5.73 20.68
C TYR A 364 0.80 5.32 19.21
N ILE A 365 -0.25 5.45 18.42
CA ILE A 365 -0.22 5.18 16.98
C ILE A 365 -0.69 6.38 16.16
N SER A 366 -0.91 7.52 16.82
CA SER A 366 -1.38 8.74 16.17
C SER A 366 -0.23 9.39 15.39
N VAL A 367 -0.36 9.61 14.09
CA VAL A 367 0.65 10.28 13.25
C VAL A 367 1.05 11.67 13.78
N LYS A 368 0.14 12.35 14.48
CA LYS A 368 0.40 13.66 15.09
C LYS A 368 1.31 13.59 16.32
N GLN A 369 1.38 12.42 16.96
CA GLN A 369 2.18 12.18 18.16
C GLN A 369 3.37 11.26 17.87
N GLN A 370 3.39 10.62 16.69
CA GLN A 370 4.43 9.71 16.25
C GLN A 370 5.50 10.45 15.45
N GLY A 371 6.71 9.91 15.54
CA GLY A 371 7.89 10.25 14.76
C GLY A 371 8.77 9.01 14.66
N TYR A 372 9.80 9.07 13.84
CA TYR A 372 10.69 7.93 13.56
C TYR A 372 11.55 7.47 14.75
N ASP A 373 11.39 8.09 15.93
CA ASP A 373 12.10 7.82 17.18
C ASP A 373 11.13 7.55 18.36
N LYS A 374 9.87 7.18 18.06
CA LYS A 374 8.82 7.02 19.08
C LYS A 374 8.39 5.57 19.24
N TYR A 375 8.07 5.23 20.49
CA TYR A 375 7.45 3.96 20.84
C TYR A 375 6.14 3.75 20.07
N ASN A 376 5.91 2.52 19.61
CA ASN A 376 4.67 2.12 18.98
C ASN A 376 4.24 0.69 19.39
N PRO A 377 3.05 0.52 20.01
CA PRO A 377 2.61 -0.78 20.52
C PRO A 377 2.29 -1.80 19.43
N LEU A 378 2.18 -1.37 18.16
CA LEU A 378 1.97 -2.29 17.05
C LEU A 378 3.17 -3.22 16.84
N VAL A 379 4.38 -2.80 17.23
CA VAL A 379 5.60 -3.61 17.14
C VAL A 379 5.50 -4.84 18.06
N GLU A 380 4.96 -4.67 19.27
CA GLU A 380 4.73 -5.78 20.19
C GLU A 380 3.69 -6.76 19.66
N LEU A 381 2.59 -6.28 19.07
CA LEU A 381 1.59 -7.16 18.45
C LEU A 381 2.20 -7.96 17.28
N LEU A 382 3.04 -7.32 16.47
CA LEU A 382 3.70 -7.95 15.34
C LEU A 382 4.81 -8.93 15.76
N GLY A 383 5.43 -8.74 16.93
CA GLY A 383 6.45 -9.62 17.47
C GLY A 383 5.95 -10.68 18.46
N HIS A 384 4.69 -10.62 18.90
CA HIS A 384 4.17 -11.48 19.96
C HIS A 384 4.04 -12.94 19.52
N ARG A 385 4.39 -13.87 20.43
CA ARG A 385 4.46 -15.32 20.15
C ARG A 385 3.15 -15.97 19.69
N ASP A 386 2.00 -15.41 20.08
CA ASP A 386 0.66 -15.92 19.74
C ASP A 386 0.02 -15.17 18.57
N LEU A 387 0.62 -14.05 18.15
CA LEU A 387 0.17 -13.24 17.03
C LEU A 387 1.19 -13.35 15.89
N GLY A 388 2.01 -12.33 15.66
CA GLY A 388 2.97 -12.33 14.55
C GLY A 388 3.99 -13.47 14.60
N GLY A 389 4.32 -14.01 15.78
CA GLY A 389 5.15 -15.22 15.90
C GLY A 389 4.51 -16.47 15.29
N LYS A 390 3.17 -16.53 15.21
CA LYS A 390 2.39 -17.61 14.54
C LYS A 390 2.03 -17.29 13.10
N THR A 391 2.26 -16.06 12.63
CA THR A 391 1.82 -15.65 11.30
C THR A 391 2.66 -16.32 10.22
N ILE A 392 2.09 -17.30 9.52
CA ILE A 392 2.72 -17.97 8.38
C ILE A 392 2.58 -17.16 7.09
N LEU A 393 1.53 -16.33 7.01
CA LEU A 393 1.17 -15.59 5.81
C LEU A 393 0.45 -14.27 6.16
N ASN A 394 0.90 -13.19 5.55
CA ASN A 394 0.23 -11.89 5.55
C ASN A 394 -0.43 -11.65 4.19
N VAL A 395 -1.69 -11.23 4.22
CA VAL A 395 -2.54 -11.07 3.05
C VAL A 395 -3.20 -9.69 3.12
N CYS A 396 -2.84 -8.81 2.19
CA CYS A 396 -3.43 -7.47 2.09
C CYS A 396 -4.50 -7.46 0.99
N ASP A 397 -5.76 -7.37 1.39
CA ASP A 397 -6.92 -7.16 0.53
C ASP A 397 -6.91 -5.73 -0.02
N MET A 398 -6.72 -5.66 -1.33
CA MET A 398 -6.81 -4.44 -2.12
C MET A 398 -7.78 -4.63 -3.29
N LEU A 399 -8.79 -5.51 -3.16
CA LEU A 399 -9.80 -5.68 -4.19
C LEU A 399 -10.56 -4.37 -4.39
N TYR A 400 -10.99 -3.80 -3.27
CA TYR A 400 -11.74 -2.55 -3.23
C TYR A 400 -10.97 -1.42 -2.54
N ALA A 401 -10.28 -1.70 -1.41
CA ALA A 401 -9.53 -0.75 -0.56
C ALA A 401 -10.27 0.57 -0.23
N CYS A 402 -9.73 1.41 0.66
CA CYS A 402 -10.42 2.68 0.95
C CYS A 402 -9.53 3.81 1.48
N TYR A 403 -10.02 5.03 1.29
CA TYR A 403 -9.38 6.26 1.75
C TYR A 403 -9.28 6.38 3.28
N HIS A 404 -10.23 5.81 4.01
CA HIS A 404 -10.38 6.06 5.45
C HIS A 404 -10.85 4.79 6.17
N SER A 405 -10.55 4.66 7.46
CA SER A 405 -10.78 3.42 8.23
C SER A 405 -12.25 2.98 8.23
N ASP A 406 -13.11 3.99 8.37
CA ASP A 406 -14.56 3.91 8.26
C ASP A 406 -14.97 4.60 6.95
N ALA A 407 -14.89 3.85 5.84
CA ALA A 407 -15.20 4.34 4.50
C ALA A 407 -15.91 3.31 3.61
N LEU A 408 -16.66 3.82 2.65
CA LEU A 408 -16.99 3.08 1.44
C LEU A 408 -15.71 2.88 0.61
N PRO A 409 -15.63 1.81 -0.19
CA PRO A 409 -14.60 1.71 -1.22
C PRO A 409 -14.59 2.93 -2.14
N ILE A 410 -13.41 3.28 -2.65
CA ILE A 410 -13.29 4.25 -3.74
C ILE A 410 -12.33 3.73 -4.81
N ARG A 411 -12.55 4.15 -6.04
CA ARG A 411 -11.68 3.83 -7.18
C ARG A 411 -10.35 4.57 -7.09
N TRP A 412 -9.30 3.97 -7.63
CA TRP A 412 -7.92 4.43 -7.51
C TRP A 412 -7.43 5.05 -8.82
N ASN A 413 -6.73 6.18 -8.73
CA ASN A 413 -6.17 6.88 -9.88
C ASN A 413 -4.78 6.36 -10.27
N LEU A 414 -4.03 5.80 -9.31
CA LEU A 414 -2.69 5.28 -9.48
C LEU A 414 -2.64 4.19 -10.58
N PRO A 415 -1.70 4.25 -11.54
CA PRO A 415 -1.53 3.17 -12.51
C PRO A 415 -1.15 1.84 -11.81
N PRO A 416 -1.71 0.70 -12.26
CA PRO A 416 -2.48 0.50 -13.48
C PRO A 416 -4.01 0.67 -13.34
N PHE A 417 -4.51 1.15 -12.20
CA PHE A 417 -5.95 1.20 -11.89
C PHE A 417 -6.69 2.27 -12.70
N ASN A 418 -6.06 3.43 -12.93
CA ASN A 418 -6.52 4.45 -13.88
C ASN A 418 -8.00 4.87 -13.74
N GLY A 419 -8.47 5.05 -12.49
CA GLY A 419 -9.85 5.43 -12.18
C GLY A 419 -10.79 4.24 -11.98
N ASP A 420 -10.27 3.02 -11.89
CA ASP A 420 -11.02 1.79 -11.61
C ASP A 420 -10.75 1.27 -10.18
N TRP A 421 -11.42 0.19 -9.79
CA TRP A 421 -11.14 -0.53 -8.55
C TRP A 421 -9.70 -1.04 -8.55
N PRO A 422 -8.99 -1.00 -7.41
CA PRO A 422 -7.62 -1.48 -7.34
C PRO A 422 -7.51 -2.97 -7.68
N ALA A 423 -8.55 -3.78 -7.45
CA ALA A 423 -8.66 -5.17 -7.91
C ALA A 423 -7.37 -5.99 -7.69
N SER A 424 -6.76 -5.79 -6.52
CA SER A 424 -5.40 -6.22 -6.20
C SER A 424 -5.37 -7.07 -4.94
N LEU A 425 -4.31 -7.88 -4.83
CA LEU A 425 -3.98 -8.69 -3.67
C LEU A 425 -2.47 -8.61 -3.44
N LEU A 426 -2.05 -8.27 -2.22
CA LEU A 426 -0.65 -8.45 -1.81
C LEU A 426 -0.51 -9.66 -0.89
N MET A 427 0.60 -10.38 -1.02
CA MET A 427 0.91 -11.53 -0.18
C MET A 427 2.40 -11.61 0.14
N SER A 428 2.73 -11.92 1.40
CA SER A 428 4.13 -12.10 1.86
C SER A 428 4.22 -12.87 3.18
N GLN A 429 5.39 -13.47 3.43
CA GLN A 429 5.77 -13.98 4.76
C GLN A 429 6.48 -12.92 5.61
N ASP A 430 6.97 -11.83 5.01
CA ASP A 430 7.61 -10.72 5.71
C ASP A 430 6.57 -9.63 6.00
N PRO A 431 6.12 -9.46 7.26
CA PRO A 431 5.07 -8.52 7.60
C PRO A 431 5.49 -7.05 7.43
N VAL A 432 6.78 -6.74 7.60
CA VAL A 432 7.29 -5.38 7.46
C VAL A 432 7.39 -5.02 5.98
N ALA A 433 7.85 -5.96 5.14
CA ALA A 433 7.96 -5.72 3.70
C ALA A 433 6.59 -5.48 3.06
N ILE A 434 5.58 -6.32 3.35
CA ILE A 434 4.24 -6.16 2.78
C ILE A 434 3.55 -4.88 3.26
N ASP A 435 3.74 -4.47 4.52
CA ASP A 435 3.19 -3.20 5.01
C ASP A 435 3.93 -1.99 4.43
N SER A 436 5.22 -2.11 4.14
CA SER A 436 5.98 -1.08 3.40
C SER A 436 5.38 -0.88 2.01
N VAL A 437 5.17 -1.98 1.27
CA VAL A 437 4.54 -1.94 -0.05
C VAL A 437 3.12 -1.37 0.00
N ALA A 438 2.29 -1.86 0.93
CA ALA A 438 0.92 -1.37 1.06
C ALA A 438 0.87 0.12 1.46
N THR A 439 1.82 0.58 2.30
CA THR A 439 1.97 1.99 2.66
C THR A 439 2.32 2.82 1.42
N ASP A 440 3.28 2.39 0.62
CA ASP A 440 3.67 3.07 -0.62
C ASP A 440 2.49 3.24 -1.59
N PHE A 441 1.68 2.19 -1.76
CA PHE A 441 0.44 2.24 -2.53
C PHE A 441 -0.56 3.27 -1.98
N LEU A 442 -0.82 3.25 -0.68
CA LEU A 442 -1.76 4.15 -0.03
C LEU A 442 -1.28 5.62 -0.06
N VAL A 443 0.01 5.86 0.19
CA VAL A 443 0.60 7.20 0.14
C VAL A 443 0.56 7.76 -1.27
N ALA A 444 0.97 6.99 -2.27
CA ALA A 444 0.94 7.43 -3.66
C ALA A 444 -0.48 7.69 -4.18
N GLU A 445 -1.46 6.92 -3.73
CA GLU A 445 -2.85 7.12 -4.12
C GLU A 445 -3.52 8.28 -3.37
N PHE A 446 -3.30 8.43 -2.07
CA PHE A 446 -4.16 9.27 -1.22
C PHE A 446 -3.49 10.52 -0.62
N ALA A 447 -2.16 10.55 -0.45
CA ALA A 447 -1.52 11.64 0.31
C ALA A 447 -1.75 13.03 -0.31
N ALA A 448 -1.73 13.12 -1.64
CA ALA A 448 -1.97 14.36 -2.38
C ALA A 448 -3.36 14.44 -3.01
N ARG A 449 -4.24 13.46 -2.75
CA ARG A 449 -5.54 13.34 -3.43
C ARG A 449 -6.55 14.33 -2.85
N THR A 450 -7.17 15.11 -3.73
CA THR A 450 -8.11 16.19 -3.36
C THR A 450 -9.54 15.95 -3.81
N ASP A 451 -9.76 15.00 -4.71
CA ASP A 451 -11.03 14.64 -5.34
C ASP A 451 -11.78 13.52 -4.58
N ILE A 452 -11.69 13.48 -3.25
CA ILE A 452 -12.40 12.48 -2.45
C ILE A 452 -13.91 12.82 -2.47
N PRO A 453 -14.78 11.91 -2.97
CA PRO A 453 -16.22 12.19 -3.04
C PRO A 453 -16.84 12.43 -1.66
N GLU A 454 -17.84 13.31 -1.61
CA GLU A 454 -18.63 13.54 -0.39
C GLU A 454 -19.40 12.27 0.01
N GLY A 455 -19.53 12.04 1.32
CA GLY A 455 -20.24 10.87 1.86
C GLY A 455 -19.44 9.55 1.90
N VAL A 456 -18.23 9.50 1.34
CA VAL A 456 -17.37 8.30 1.39
C VAL A 456 -16.98 7.90 2.81
N ASN A 457 -16.84 8.86 3.72
CA ASN A 457 -16.47 8.61 5.12
C ASN A 457 -17.33 9.40 6.11
N VAL A 458 -17.42 8.89 7.35
CA VAL A 458 -18.36 9.34 8.40
C VAL A 458 -18.24 10.82 8.77
N LYS A 459 -17.16 11.53 8.39
CA LYS A 459 -16.89 12.90 8.87
C LYS A 459 -16.24 13.85 7.86
N GLY A 460 -16.13 13.48 6.57
CA GLY A 460 -15.39 14.28 5.58
C GLY A 460 -13.94 14.58 5.97
N LYS A 461 -13.39 13.84 6.94
CA LYS A 461 -12.07 14.09 7.50
C LYS A 461 -11.02 13.63 6.51
N LYS A 462 -10.12 14.54 6.16
CA LYS A 462 -8.91 14.19 5.44
C LYS A 462 -8.01 13.33 6.31
N ILE A 463 -7.39 12.32 5.71
CA ILE A 463 -6.35 11.55 6.36
C ILE A 463 -5.04 12.34 6.34
N ASP A 464 -4.22 12.12 7.36
CA ASP A 464 -2.85 12.61 7.43
C ASP A 464 -1.94 11.39 7.38
N MET A 465 -1.15 11.28 6.31
CA MET A 465 -0.23 10.16 6.07
C MET A 465 1.22 10.50 6.45
N THR A 466 1.44 11.65 7.07
CA THR A 466 2.77 12.02 7.60
C THR A 466 3.23 10.96 8.59
N ASN A 467 4.46 10.47 8.48
CA ASN A 467 5.05 9.47 9.37
C ASN A 467 4.23 8.17 9.54
N CYS A 468 3.38 7.81 8.56
CA CYS A 468 2.49 6.64 8.69
C CYS A 468 3.23 5.29 8.68
N ASP A 469 4.48 5.31 8.24
CA ASP A 469 5.49 4.25 8.19
C ASP A 469 6.44 4.24 9.40
N ALA A 470 6.37 5.23 10.31
CA ALA A 470 7.19 5.25 11.53
C ALA A 470 7.14 3.93 12.35
N PRO A 471 5.99 3.22 12.47
CA PRO A 471 5.97 1.91 13.14
C PRO A 471 6.84 0.86 12.43
N LEU A 472 7.04 0.97 11.11
CA LEU A 472 7.88 0.06 10.32
C LEU A 472 9.36 0.27 10.59
N HIS A 473 9.80 1.50 10.88
CA HIS A 473 11.18 1.80 11.29
C HIS A 473 11.54 1.11 12.62
N GLU A 474 10.60 1.11 13.56
CA GLU A 474 10.71 0.44 14.85
C GLU A 474 10.68 -1.08 14.66
N ALA A 475 9.72 -1.62 13.90
CA ALA A 475 9.58 -3.05 13.65
C ALA A 475 10.78 -3.65 12.90
N ALA A 476 11.28 -2.96 11.87
CA ALA A 476 12.44 -3.38 11.09
C ALA A 476 13.70 -3.48 11.96
N ARG A 477 13.81 -2.66 13.01
CA ARG A 477 14.95 -2.61 13.93
C ARG A 477 14.54 -2.94 15.36
N ALA A 478 13.60 -3.85 15.58
CA ALA A 478 13.09 -4.11 16.94
C ALA A 478 14.18 -4.58 17.94
N ASP A 479 15.31 -5.07 17.45
CA ASP A 479 16.53 -5.36 18.23
C ASP A 479 17.29 -4.11 18.67
N GLN A 480 17.24 -3.02 17.90
CA GLN A 480 17.83 -1.72 18.21
C GLN A 480 16.98 -0.58 17.62
N PRO A 481 15.76 -0.36 18.16
CA PRO A 481 14.83 0.55 17.53
C PRO A 481 15.28 2.00 17.72
N PRO A 482 14.97 2.90 16.77
CA PRO A 482 15.27 4.32 16.90
C PRO A 482 14.79 4.97 18.21
N SER A 483 13.66 4.52 18.74
CA SER A 483 13.12 4.98 20.02
C SER A 483 13.94 4.58 21.25
N GLY A 484 14.88 3.65 21.11
CA GLY A 484 15.63 3.06 22.23
C GLY A 484 14.82 2.10 23.10
N ILE A 485 13.55 1.83 22.75
CA ILE A 485 12.68 0.91 23.50
C ILE A 485 13.20 -0.53 23.45
N VAL A 486 12.97 -1.26 24.54
CA VAL A 486 13.19 -2.71 24.60
C VAL A 486 11.84 -3.41 24.40
N TYR A 487 11.52 -3.79 23.17
CA TYR A 487 10.31 -4.55 22.90
C TYR A 487 10.47 -6.01 23.35
N ALA A 488 9.72 -6.44 24.37
CA ALA A 488 9.74 -7.79 24.93
C ALA A 488 8.31 -8.28 25.25
N PRO A 489 7.47 -8.51 24.21
CA PRO A 489 6.03 -8.65 24.38
C PRO A 489 5.57 -9.91 25.10
N ASN A 490 6.45 -10.91 25.26
CA ASN A 490 6.12 -12.21 25.82
C ASN A 490 6.21 -12.26 27.35
N GLY A 491 6.68 -11.19 28.00
CA GLY A 491 6.87 -11.13 29.45
C GLY A 491 8.06 -11.95 29.98
N ASP A 492 8.92 -12.45 29.09
CA ASP A 492 10.13 -13.24 29.39
C ASP A 492 11.41 -12.39 29.43
N GLY A 493 11.31 -11.08 29.17
CA GLY A 493 12.45 -10.17 29.06
C GLY A 493 13.29 -10.37 27.80
N VAL A 494 12.90 -11.28 26.90
CA VAL A 494 13.61 -11.53 25.64
C VAL A 494 13.23 -10.46 24.64
N ARG A 495 14.21 -9.64 24.25
CA ARG A 495 14.04 -8.60 23.25
C ARG A 495 13.68 -9.21 21.88
N LEU A 496 12.76 -8.57 21.17
CA LEU A 496 12.49 -8.86 19.77
C LEU A 496 13.74 -8.66 18.91
N LYS A 497 13.84 -9.47 17.85
CA LYS A 497 14.75 -9.24 16.72
C LYS A 497 14.02 -8.45 15.63
N SER A 498 14.75 -7.90 14.67
CA SER A 498 14.18 -7.34 13.42
C SER A 498 13.02 -8.18 12.90
N LEU A 499 11.83 -7.58 12.76
CA LEU A 499 10.59 -8.28 12.39
C LEU A 499 10.40 -8.43 10.88
N GLY A 500 11.32 -7.89 10.07
CA GLY A 500 11.25 -7.85 8.63
C GLY A 500 12.06 -6.69 8.06
N VAL A 501 12.01 -6.51 6.75
CA VAL A 501 12.72 -5.42 6.06
C VAL A 501 11.79 -4.28 5.66
N HIS A 502 12.23 -3.05 5.88
CA HIS A 502 11.53 -1.84 5.46
C HIS A 502 12.40 -1.03 4.49
N GLU A 503 11.78 -0.54 3.43
CA GLU A 503 12.25 0.51 2.53
C GLU A 503 11.08 0.99 1.66
N HIS A 504 11.30 2.05 0.90
CA HIS A 504 10.35 2.55 -0.10
C HIS A 504 10.81 2.19 -1.51
N TRP A 505 9.84 2.11 -2.44
CA TRP A 505 10.17 1.98 -3.85
C TRP A 505 10.93 3.21 -4.39
N ASN A 506 11.50 3.08 -5.58
CA ASN A 506 12.18 4.17 -6.26
C ASN A 506 11.23 5.30 -6.69
N ASN A 507 10.03 4.97 -7.19
CA ASN A 507 9.00 5.90 -7.63
C ASN A 507 7.65 5.17 -7.84
N PRO A 508 6.50 5.88 -7.84
CA PRO A 508 5.17 5.28 -7.96
C PRO A 508 4.82 4.73 -9.36
N ILE A 509 5.68 4.92 -10.37
CA ILE A 509 5.49 4.35 -11.72
C ILE A 509 6.12 2.96 -11.77
N ASP A 510 7.43 2.88 -11.53
CA ASP A 510 8.21 1.64 -11.64
C ASP A 510 8.01 0.72 -10.44
N LYS A 511 7.76 1.29 -9.24
CA LYS A 511 7.51 0.56 -7.98
C LYS A 511 8.62 -0.46 -7.66
N GLN A 512 9.87 -0.13 -7.94
CA GLN A 512 11.01 -1.02 -7.75
C GLN A 512 11.72 -0.75 -6.43
N TYR A 513 12.02 -1.82 -5.70
CA TYR A 513 12.77 -1.81 -4.44
C TYR A 513 14.21 -2.26 -4.64
N SER A 514 15.03 -2.26 -3.59
CA SER A 514 16.47 -2.53 -3.72
C SER A 514 16.80 -3.91 -4.30
N ARG A 515 15.99 -4.96 -4.05
CA ARG A 515 16.19 -6.26 -4.71
C ARG A 515 15.78 -6.23 -6.18
N ASN A 516 14.70 -5.52 -6.53
CA ASN A 516 14.31 -5.34 -7.93
C ASN A 516 15.41 -4.62 -8.73
N LEU A 517 16.11 -3.67 -8.08
CA LEU A 517 17.19 -2.88 -8.66
C LEU A 517 18.57 -3.55 -8.62
N GLY A 518 18.70 -4.69 -7.92
CA GLY A 518 19.99 -5.35 -7.69
C GLY A 518 20.95 -4.52 -6.81
N SER A 519 20.43 -3.55 -6.05
CA SER A 519 21.23 -2.61 -5.25
C SER A 519 21.27 -2.94 -3.76
N GLY A 520 20.49 -3.93 -3.30
CA GLY A 520 20.44 -4.31 -1.89
C GLY A 520 19.63 -5.58 -1.62
N ALA A 521 19.61 -5.97 -0.34
CA ALA A 521 18.92 -7.16 0.15
C ALA A 521 17.53 -6.87 0.75
N GLY A 522 16.90 -5.77 0.33
CA GLY A 522 15.63 -5.28 0.86
C GLY A 522 14.39 -6.02 0.37
N ILE A 523 13.41 -5.27 -0.13
CA ILE A 523 12.15 -5.76 -0.64
C ILE A 523 12.29 -6.15 -2.11
N GLU A 524 11.58 -7.19 -2.52
CA GLU A 524 11.33 -7.55 -3.91
C GLU A 524 9.82 -7.54 -4.18
N LEU A 525 9.32 -6.52 -4.87
CA LEU A 525 7.93 -6.50 -5.33
C LEU A 525 7.81 -7.26 -6.65
N VAL A 526 6.92 -8.26 -6.72
CA VAL A 526 6.69 -9.08 -7.91
C VAL A 526 5.28 -8.85 -8.44
N PRO A 527 5.10 -8.10 -9.55
CA PRO A 527 3.79 -7.93 -10.18
C PRO A 527 3.35 -9.21 -10.90
N ILE A 528 2.08 -9.59 -10.72
CA ILE A 528 1.43 -10.75 -11.32
C ILE A 528 0.13 -10.25 -11.96
N PHE A 529 0.18 -9.89 -13.23
CA PHE A 529 -0.96 -9.32 -13.94
C PHE A 529 -1.72 -10.39 -14.70
N LEU A 530 -2.95 -10.66 -14.23
CA LEU A 530 -3.84 -11.66 -14.77
C LEU A 530 -4.79 -10.98 -15.77
N GLY A 531 -4.88 -11.51 -16.99
CA GLY A 531 -5.75 -10.97 -18.03
C GLY A 531 -5.12 -9.99 -19.02
N ARG A 532 -3.83 -9.67 -18.91
CA ARG A 532 -3.05 -9.13 -20.04
C ARG A 532 -2.36 -10.30 -20.76
N PRO A 533 -2.32 -10.35 -22.10
CA PRO A 533 -1.41 -11.28 -22.80
C PRO A 533 0.00 -11.04 -22.26
N ALA A 534 0.76 -12.10 -22.01
CA ALA A 534 2.18 -11.98 -21.68
C ALA A 534 2.85 -11.12 -22.76
N GLN A 535 3.49 -10.02 -22.36
CA GLN A 535 4.27 -9.17 -23.26
C GLN A 535 5.66 -9.76 -23.48
#